data_AF-R8DEJ7-F1
#
_entry.id   AF-R8DEJ7-F1
#
_cell.length_a   1.000
_cell.length_b   1.000
_cell.length_c   1.000
_cell.angle_alpha   90.00
_cell.angle_beta   90.00
_cell.angle_gamma   90.00
#
_symmetry.space_group_name_H-M   'P 1'
#
loop_
_entity.id
_entity.type
_entity.pdbx_description
1 polymer ?
#
loop_
_entity_poly.entity_id
_entity_poly.type
_entity_poly.pdbx_seq_one_letter_code
_entity_poly.pdbx_strand_id
1 'polypeptide(L)'
;MKIKLDTQLHVGRNLNLSKIKSVKNPTDDTGKSKDVAKPYGGFWTSTYINKEEGSDFLKSYVMDGDWYILEPLEADIFVVETFSDINHLLSNYGRQNLIEQNTFIDFEKLSEKFDALHLKSSCFDYGSPVKNLILYGRTLEIHNSQHHPFHQWRTESTLWFTDKFASCVKVR
;
A
#
# COMPACT_ATOMS: atom_id res chain seq x y z
N MET A 1 1.87 16.69 -5.64
CA MET A 1 2.51 17.49 -4.56
C MET A 1 3.58 16.58 -4.02
N LYS A 2 4.82 17.05 -4.00
CA LYS A 2 5.91 16.22 -3.50
C LYS A 2 5.84 16.13 -1.98
N ILE A 3 5.98 14.91 -1.48
CA ILE A 3 5.98 14.59 -0.06
C ILE A 3 7.29 13.86 0.21
N LYS A 4 7.94 14.21 1.32
CA LYS A 4 9.03 13.42 1.89
C LYS A 4 8.46 12.67 3.09
N LEU A 5 8.41 11.34 2.99
CA LEU A 5 8.06 10.51 4.14
C LEU A 5 9.22 10.47 5.13
N ASP A 6 8.91 10.16 6.37
CA ASP A 6 9.91 9.79 7.38
C ASP A 6 10.67 8.54 6.94
N THR A 7 11.76 8.25 7.65
CA THR A 7 12.54 7.02 7.49
C THR A 7 11.63 5.80 7.37
N GLN A 8 11.95 4.90 6.45
CA GLN A 8 11.16 3.72 6.15
C GLN A 8 11.93 2.45 6.53
N LEU A 9 11.22 1.38 6.82
CA LEU A 9 11.74 0.08 7.14
C LEU A 9 11.22 -0.97 6.15
N HIS A 10 12.13 -1.83 5.70
CA HIS A 10 11.85 -3.00 4.89
C HIS A 10 12.47 -4.25 5.52
N VAL A 11 11.77 -5.38 5.44
CA VAL A 11 12.31 -6.69 5.83
C VAL A 11 12.28 -7.61 4.61
N GLY A 12 13.43 -8.19 4.27
CA GLY A 12 13.59 -8.99 3.06
C GLY A 12 14.92 -9.74 3.00
N ARG A 13 15.30 -10.23 1.82
CA ARG A 13 16.59 -10.90 1.58
C ARG A 13 17.28 -10.28 0.37
N ASN A 14 18.57 -9.99 0.49
CA ASN A 14 19.41 -9.46 -0.61
C ASN A 14 18.75 -8.28 -1.34
N LEU A 15 18.34 -7.26 -0.59
CA LEU A 15 17.63 -6.11 -1.16
C LEU A 15 18.44 -5.45 -2.27
N ASN A 16 17.79 -5.24 -3.41
CA ASN A 16 18.34 -4.49 -4.53
C ASN A 16 17.25 -3.57 -5.10
N LEU A 17 17.35 -2.27 -4.80
CA LEU A 17 16.36 -1.27 -5.20
C LEU A 17 16.26 -1.07 -6.72
N SER A 18 17.32 -1.37 -7.49
CA SER A 18 17.23 -1.39 -8.96
C SER A 18 16.33 -2.49 -9.52
N LYS A 19 15.84 -3.40 -8.67
CA LYS A 19 14.97 -4.53 -9.03
C LYS A 19 13.56 -4.41 -8.45
N ILE A 20 13.12 -3.21 -8.05
CA ILE A 20 11.71 -2.99 -7.69
C ILE A 20 10.87 -3.42 -8.90
N LYS A 21 10.05 -4.45 -8.69
CA LYS A 21 9.21 -4.99 -9.75
C LYS A 21 8.07 -4.00 -10.02
N SER A 22 7.77 -3.75 -11.28
CA SER A 22 6.56 -3.01 -11.64
C SER A 22 5.33 -3.65 -11.00
N VAL A 23 4.40 -2.82 -10.52
CA VAL A 23 3.13 -3.31 -9.99
C VAL A 23 2.28 -3.87 -11.11
N LYS A 24 1.52 -4.92 -10.80
CA LYS A 24 0.52 -5.50 -11.68
C LYS A 24 -0.75 -5.78 -10.91
N ASN A 25 -1.90 -5.46 -11.49
CA ASN A 25 -3.17 -5.83 -10.89
C ASN A 25 -3.30 -7.36 -10.81
N PRO A 26 -3.91 -7.91 -9.76
CA PRO A 26 -4.05 -9.35 -9.63
C PRO A 26 -5.12 -9.85 -10.62
N THR A 27 -4.69 -10.63 -11.62
CA THR A 27 -5.55 -11.29 -12.60
C THR A 27 -5.39 -12.82 -12.55
N ASP A 28 -6.41 -13.55 -13.03
CA ASP A 28 -6.32 -14.98 -13.30
C ASP A 28 -5.66 -15.27 -14.66
N ASP A 29 -5.51 -16.55 -14.99
CA ASP A 29 -4.85 -17.00 -16.22
C ASP A 29 -5.64 -16.64 -17.49
N THR A 30 -6.90 -16.20 -17.32
CA THR A 30 -7.75 -15.69 -18.40
C THR A 30 -7.70 -14.16 -18.53
N GLY A 31 -6.91 -13.49 -17.69
CA GLY A 31 -6.79 -12.04 -17.65
C GLY A 31 -7.93 -11.34 -16.89
N LYS A 32 -8.81 -12.08 -16.20
CA LYS A 32 -9.88 -11.49 -15.39
C LYS A 32 -9.34 -11.08 -14.02
N SER A 33 -9.80 -9.95 -13.51
CA SER A 33 -9.46 -9.47 -12.17
C SER A 33 -9.82 -10.50 -11.10
N LYS A 34 -8.86 -10.83 -10.24
CA LYS A 34 -9.07 -11.61 -9.02
C LYS A 34 -9.59 -10.72 -7.89
N ASP A 35 -10.35 -11.30 -6.96
CA ASP A 35 -10.80 -10.66 -5.72
C ASP A 35 -9.68 -10.53 -4.69
N VAL A 36 -8.61 -9.83 -5.08
CA VAL A 36 -7.40 -9.58 -4.29
C VAL A 36 -7.15 -8.08 -4.30
N ALA A 37 -6.96 -7.50 -3.11
CA ALA A 37 -6.73 -6.06 -2.94
C ALA A 37 -5.27 -5.64 -3.13
N LYS A 38 -4.32 -6.57 -2.99
CA LYS A 38 -2.89 -6.30 -3.19
C LYS A 38 -2.45 -6.55 -4.64
N PRO A 39 -1.59 -5.68 -5.22
CA PRO A 39 -0.97 -5.95 -6.50
C PRO A 39 0.12 -7.01 -6.37
N TYR A 40 0.53 -7.56 -7.51
CA TYR A 40 1.81 -8.22 -7.65
C TYR A 40 2.90 -7.18 -7.85
N GLY A 41 4.10 -7.41 -7.30
CA GLY A 41 5.22 -6.48 -7.43
C GLY A 41 5.14 -5.27 -6.49
N GLY A 42 5.79 -4.19 -6.90
CA GLY A 42 6.08 -3.03 -6.07
C GLY A 42 7.09 -3.33 -4.96
N PHE A 43 7.35 -2.31 -4.15
CA PHE A 43 8.24 -2.41 -3.00
C PHE A 43 7.55 -1.89 -1.74
N TRP A 44 7.44 -2.76 -0.74
CA TRP A 44 6.66 -2.48 0.46
C TRP A 44 7.58 -2.04 1.60
N THR A 45 7.24 -0.92 2.22
CA THR A 45 7.87 -0.42 3.44
C THR A 45 6.83 -0.02 4.48
N SER A 46 7.29 0.26 5.69
CA SER A 46 6.52 0.96 6.73
C SER A 46 7.35 2.09 7.30
N THR A 47 6.70 3.09 7.88
CA THR A 47 7.36 4.16 8.61
C THR A 47 8.15 3.64 9.81
N TYR A 48 9.31 4.24 10.06
CA TYR A 48 10.24 3.88 11.13
C TYR A 48 10.76 5.13 11.83
N ILE A 49 10.19 5.45 12.98
CA ILE A 49 10.50 6.68 13.73
C ILE A 49 10.90 6.28 15.15
N ASN A 50 11.94 6.91 15.71
CA ASN A 50 12.41 6.65 17.08
C ASN A 50 12.75 5.18 17.38
N LYS A 51 13.18 4.44 16.36
CA LYS A 51 13.43 2.99 16.39
C LYS A 51 12.18 2.11 16.56
N GLU A 52 11.00 2.70 16.41
CA GLU A 52 9.72 2.01 16.46
C GLU A 52 9.22 1.77 15.03
N GLU A 53 8.75 0.55 14.80
CA GLU A 53 8.10 0.15 13.56
C GLU A 53 6.67 0.70 13.54
N GLY A 54 6.27 1.36 12.45
CA GLY A 54 4.91 1.84 12.28
C GLY A 54 3.90 0.75 11.91
N SER A 55 4.38 -0.48 11.63
CA SER A 55 3.57 -1.54 11.01
C SER A 55 3.80 -2.93 11.59
N ASP A 56 2.72 -3.52 12.12
CA ASP A 56 2.69 -4.92 12.58
C ASP A 56 2.89 -5.95 11.44
N PHE A 57 2.82 -5.52 10.17
CA PHE A 57 3.07 -6.37 9.02
C PHE A 57 4.51 -6.88 9.01
N LEU A 58 5.47 -6.06 9.46
CA LEU A 58 6.88 -6.44 9.53
C LEU A 58 7.12 -7.52 10.61
N LYS A 59 6.36 -7.49 11.72
CA LYS A 59 6.37 -8.55 12.75
C LYS A 59 5.91 -9.90 12.21
N SER A 60 5.03 -9.90 11.21
CA SER A 60 4.50 -11.13 10.58
C SER A 60 5.40 -11.70 9.47
N TYR A 61 6.32 -10.89 8.92
CA TYR A 61 7.22 -11.25 7.81
C TYR A 61 8.69 -11.37 8.26
N VAL A 62 8.90 -12.24 9.26
CA VAL A 62 10.09 -13.12 9.40
C VAL A 62 11.10 -12.73 10.50
N MET A 63 11.31 -13.67 11.43
CA MET A 63 12.42 -13.70 12.40
C MET A 63 13.81 -13.86 11.75
N ASP A 64 13.87 -14.25 10.47
CA ASP A 64 15.08 -14.60 9.68
C ASP A 64 15.29 -13.72 8.42
N GLY A 65 14.78 -12.48 8.44
CA GLY A 65 14.96 -11.51 7.35
C GLY A 65 16.08 -10.53 7.64
N ASP A 66 16.69 -9.99 6.59
CA ASP A 66 17.55 -8.82 6.69
C ASP A 66 16.69 -7.56 6.84
N TRP A 67 17.08 -6.68 7.74
CA TRP A 67 16.35 -5.45 8.02
C TRP A 67 17.05 -4.29 7.33
N TYR A 68 16.29 -3.46 6.62
CA TYR A 68 16.81 -2.33 5.87
C TYR A 68 16.11 -1.04 6.27
N ILE A 69 16.88 -0.08 6.75
CA ILE A 69 16.43 1.30 6.96
C ILE A 69 16.65 2.07 5.67
N LEU A 70 15.62 2.73 5.17
CA LEU A 70 15.65 3.51 3.94
C LEU A 70 15.29 4.96 4.21
N GLU A 71 16.02 5.88 3.58
CA GLU A 71 15.73 7.31 3.63
C GLU A 71 15.04 7.75 2.34
N PRO A 72 13.74 8.07 2.35
CA PRO A 72 13.03 8.49 1.15
C PRO A 72 13.51 9.85 0.63
N LEU A 73 13.53 9.97 -0.70
CA LEU A 73 13.54 11.24 -1.40
C LEU A 73 12.12 11.83 -1.43
N GLU A 74 12.03 13.10 -1.81
CA GLU A 74 10.75 13.68 -2.19
C GLU A 74 10.13 12.93 -3.38
N ALA A 75 8.86 12.56 -3.25
CA ALA A 75 8.14 11.75 -4.22
C ALA A 75 6.69 12.23 -4.36
N ASP A 76 6.05 11.95 -5.50
CA ASP A 76 4.62 12.16 -5.65
C ASP A 76 3.88 10.97 -5.05
N ILE A 77 3.32 11.15 -3.85
CA ILE A 77 2.73 10.05 -3.06
C ILE A 77 1.22 10.27 -2.96
N PHE A 78 0.44 9.24 -3.29
CA PHE A 78 -0.96 9.20 -2.96
C PHE A 78 -1.11 8.79 -1.49
N VAL A 79 -1.57 9.70 -0.64
CA VAL A 79 -1.80 9.42 0.79
C VAL A 79 -3.26 9.15 1.04
N VAL A 80 -3.57 8.08 1.74
CA VAL A 80 -4.92 7.74 2.19
C VAL A 80 -5.01 7.90 3.70
N GLU A 81 -5.94 8.74 4.14
CA GLU A 81 -6.26 8.96 5.55
C GLU A 81 -7.77 9.13 5.79
N THR A 82 -8.50 9.59 4.78
CA THR A 82 -9.91 9.98 4.89
C THR A 82 -10.79 9.25 3.88
N PHE A 83 -12.10 9.31 4.11
CA PHE A 83 -13.09 8.83 3.13
C PHE A 83 -12.97 9.55 1.77
N SER A 84 -12.63 10.83 1.78
CA SER A 84 -12.46 11.61 0.54
C SER A 84 -11.32 11.06 -0.31
N ASP A 85 -10.22 10.63 0.32
CA ASP A 85 -9.07 10.04 -0.38
C ASP A 85 -9.45 8.71 -1.03
N ILE A 86 -10.25 7.89 -0.35
CA ILE A 86 -10.80 6.64 -0.89
C ILE A 86 -11.67 6.92 -2.11
N ASN A 87 -12.60 7.88 -2.01
CA ASN A 87 -13.47 8.23 -3.13
C ASN A 87 -12.67 8.74 -4.32
N HIS A 88 -11.68 9.60 -4.09
CA HIS A 88 -10.80 10.09 -5.15
C HIS A 88 -10.02 8.95 -5.79
N LEU A 89 -9.47 8.03 -4.97
CA LEU A 89 -8.73 6.86 -5.43
C LEU A 89 -9.60 5.95 -6.30
N LEU A 90 -10.79 5.55 -5.83
CA LEU A 90 -11.67 4.64 -6.56
C LEU A 90 -12.29 5.28 -7.81
N SER A 91 -12.57 6.58 -7.78
CA SER A 91 -13.15 7.28 -8.94
C SER A 91 -12.17 7.45 -10.08
N ASN A 92 -10.87 7.64 -9.77
CA ASN A 92 -9.85 7.93 -10.78
C ASN A 92 -8.99 6.71 -11.12
N TYR A 93 -8.79 5.82 -10.15
CA TYR A 93 -7.88 4.68 -10.20
C TYR A 93 -8.55 3.41 -9.71
N GLY A 94 -9.88 3.30 -9.82
CA GLY A 94 -10.60 2.04 -9.59
C GLY A 94 -10.59 1.16 -10.84
N ARG A 95 -10.53 -0.16 -10.67
CA ARG A 95 -10.71 -1.14 -11.76
C ARG A 95 -12.15 -1.67 -11.78
N GLN A 96 -12.63 -1.96 -12.98
CA GLN A 96 -13.90 -2.67 -13.19
C GLN A 96 -13.72 -4.14 -12.80
N ASN A 97 -14.57 -4.63 -11.88
CA ASN A 97 -14.67 -6.05 -11.56
C ASN A 97 -16.00 -6.62 -12.06
N LEU A 98 -16.12 -7.96 -12.04
CA LEU A 98 -17.31 -8.70 -12.47
C LEU A 98 -18.58 -8.33 -11.69
N ILE A 99 -18.42 -7.75 -10.50
CA ILE A 99 -19.49 -7.17 -9.69
C ILE A 99 -19.49 -5.67 -10.00
N GLU A 100 -20.63 -5.09 -10.37
CA GLU A 100 -20.85 -3.75 -10.96
C GLU A 100 -20.42 -2.53 -10.10
N GLN A 101 -19.46 -2.70 -9.19
CA GLN A 101 -19.08 -1.74 -8.17
C GLN A 101 -17.55 -1.75 -8.00
N ASN A 102 -16.88 -0.65 -8.36
CA ASN A 102 -15.43 -0.52 -8.25
C ASN A 102 -15.04 -0.40 -6.78
N THR A 103 -14.49 -1.46 -6.21
CA THR A 103 -13.88 -1.40 -4.87
C THR A 103 -12.40 -1.70 -4.88
N PHE A 104 -11.82 -2.02 -6.03
CA PHE A 104 -10.43 -2.39 -6.15
C PHE A 104 -9.65 -1.32 -6.89
N ILE A 105 -8.40 -1.14 -6.51
CA ILE A 105 -7.49 -0.16 -7.08
C ILE A 105 -6.85 -0.77 -8.34
N ASP A 106 -6.76 0.04 -9.39
CA ASP A 106 -5.91 -0.17 -10.55
C ASP A 106 -4.52 0.39 -10.25
N PHE A 107 -3.64 -0.47 -9.74
CA PHE A 107 -2.29 -0.08 -9.33
C PHE A 107 -1.40 0.29 -10.51
N GLU A 108 -1.60 -0.35 -11.66
CA GLU A 108 -0.87 -0.02 -12.89
C GLU A 108 -1.18 1.42 -13.29
N LYS A 109 -2.47 1.78 -13.38
CA LYS A 109 -2.90 3.15 -13.66
C LYS A 109 -2.45 4.15 -12.60
N LEU A 110 -2.51 3.79 -11.32
CA LEU A 110 -2.05 4.66 -10.23
C LEU A 110 -0.54 4.96 -10.35
N SER A 111 0.26 3.94 -10.70
CA SER A 111 1.71 4.05 -10.84
C SER A 111 2.18 4.94 -12.00
N GLU A 112 1.30 5.26 -12.95
CA GLU A 112 1.59 6.22 -14.02
C GLU A 112 1.62 7.68 -13.51
N LYS A 113 1.03 7.94 -12.33
CA LYS A 113 0.85 9.29 -11.78
C LYS A 113 1.58 9.54 -10.47
N PHE A 114 1.76 8.49 -9.68
CA PHE A 114 2.39 8.57 -8.38
C PHE A 114 3.60 7.65 -8.32
N ASP A 115 4.55 8.01 -7.48
CA ASP A 115 5.71 7.19 -7.14
C ASP A 115 5.37 6.15 -6.06
N ALA A 116 4.37 6.42 -5.23
CA ALA A 116 3.92 5.51 -4.17
C ALA A 116 2.46 5.72 -3.75
N LEU A 117 1.91 4.69 -3.10
CA LEU A 117 0.66 4.74 -2.33
C LEU A 117 0.98 4.50 -0.85
N HIS A 118 0.59 5.44 0.01
CA HIS A 118 0.81 5.36 1.45
C HIS A 118 -0.53 5.33 2.19
N LEU A 119 -0.72 4.30 3.03
CA LEU A 119 -1.88 4.16 3.89
C LEU A 119 -1.44 4.41 5.33
N LYS A 120 -1.94 5.50 5.95
CA LYS A 120 -1.51 5.91 7.30
C LYS A 120 -2.01 4.95 8.39
N SER A 121 -1.34 4.95 9.54
CA SER A 121 -1.74 4.16 10.72
C SER A 121 -3.14 4.51 11.23
N SER A 122 -3.52 5.80 11.17
CA SER A 122 -4.84 6.30 11.55
C SER A 122 -5.98 5.63 10.77
N CYS A 123 -5.71 5.08 9.58
CA CYS A 123 -6.69 4.33 8.80
C CYS A 123 -7.20 3.07 9.52
N PHE A 124 -6.46 2.54 10.50
CA PHE A 124 -6.78 1.29 11.20
C PHE A 124 -7.36 1.50 12.61
N ASP A 125 -7.44 2.75 13.06
CA ASP A 125 -7.97 3.12 14.37
C ASP A 125 -9.47 2.86 14.50
N TYR A 126 -9.94 2.72 15.73
CA TYR A 126 -11.39 2.66 16.01
C TYR A 126 -12.05 3.98 15.57
N GLY A 127 -13.16 3.89 14.83
CA GLY A 127 -13.87 5.05 14.30
C GLY A 127 -13.27 5.65 13.03
N SER A 128 -12.16 5.12 12.51
CA SER A 128 -11.61 5.54 11.22
C SER A 128 -12.63 5.36 10.10
N PRO A 129 -12.88 6.40 9.27
CA PRO A 129 -13.77 6.31 8.11
C PRO A 129 -13.16 5.51 6.96
N VAL A 130 -11.85 5.20 7.03
CA VAL A 130 -11.17 4.28 6.11
C VAL A 130 -11.27 2.84 6.61
N LYS A 131 -11.27 2.61 7.94
CA LYS A 131 -11.46 1.26 8.50
C LYS A 131 -12.85 0.72 8.21
N ASN A 132 -13.86 1.56 8.43
CA ASN A 132 -15.28 1.25 8.24
C ASN A 132 -15.84 2.12 7.11
N LEU A 133 -15.68 1.63 5.88
CA LEU A 133 -16.04 2.35 4.67
C LEU A 133 -17.51 2.10 4.32
N ILE A 134 -18.35 3.13 4.26
CA ILE A 134 -19.70 2.99 3.71
C ILE A 134 -19.64 3.24 2.21
N LEU A 135 -19.81 2.19 1.42
CA LEU A 135 -19.77 2.26 -0.04
C LEU A 135 -20.89 1.38 -0.61
N TYR A 136 -21.59 1.89 -1.62
CA TYR A 136 -22.69 1.18 -2.29
C TYR A 136 -23.80 0.71 -1.34
N GLY A 137 -24.10 1.50 -0.31
CA GLY A 137 -25.12 1.16 0.70
C GLY A 137 -24.71 0.03 1.64
N ARG A 138 -23.43 -0.36 1.67
CA ARG A 138 -22.88 -1.40 2.54
C ARG A 138 -21.75 -0.85 3.38
N THR A 139 -21.58 -1.37 4.58
CA THR A 139 -20.39 -1.12 5.40
C THR A 139 -19.34 -2.17 5.05
N LEU A 140 -18.16 -1.71 4.61
CA LEU A 140 -17.00 -2.53 4.26
C LEU A 140 -15.93 -2.29 5.32
N GLU A 141 -15.61 -3.32 6.08
CA GLU A 141 -14.52 -3.24 7.06
C GLU A 141 -13.21 -3.75 6.45
N ILE A 142 -12.11 -3.00 6.60
CA ILE A 142 -10.77 -3.30 6.05
C ILE A 142 -10.18 -4.67 6.43
N HIS A 143 -10.70 -5.37 7.44
CA HIS A 143 -10.19 -6.72 7.77
C HIS A 143 -11.24 -7.83 7.63
N ASN A 144 -12.52 -7.46 7.49
CA ASN A 144 -13.63 -8.40 7.50
C ASN A 144 -14.45 -8.39 6.19
N SER A 145 -14.11 -7.52 5.24
CA SER A 145 -14.77 -7.45 3.94
C SER A 145 -13.78 -7.62 2.79
N GLN A 146 -13.88 -8.71 2.04
CA GLN A 146 -13.07 -8.95 0.81
C GLN A 146 -13.33 -7.91 -0.29
N HIS A 147 -14.40 -7.13 -0.15
CA HIS A 147 -14.72 -6.04 -1.05
C HIS A 147 -14.09 -4.72 -0.61
N HIS A 148 -13.44 -4.62 0.55
CA HIS A 148 -12.74 -3.38 0.91
C HIS A 148 -11.48 -3.20 0.02
N PRO A 149 -11.19 -1.99 -0.52
CA PRO A 149 -10.02 -1.73 -1.38
C PRO A 149 -8.69 -2.12 -0.76
N PHE A 150 -8.66 -2.07 0.57
CA PHE A 150 -7.47 -2.36 1.37
C PHE A 150 -7.62 -3.63 2.21
N HIS A 151 -8.52 -4.56 1.87
CA HIS A 151 -8.87 -5.65 2.80
C HIS A 151 -7.71 -6.58 3.22
N GLN A 152 -6.62 -6.55 2.46
CA GLN A 152 -5.40 -7.34 2.70
C GLN A 152 -4.28 -6.50 3.34
N TRP A 153 -4.47 -5.19 3.47
CA TRP A 153 -3.58 -4.29 4.20
C TRP A 153 -3.97 -4.40 5.67
N ARG A 154 -3.01 -4.74 6.53
CA ARG A 154 -3.29 -5.01 7.95
C ARG A 154 -2.92 -3.85 8.87
N THR A 155 -2.20 -2.87 8.34
CA THR A 155 -1.53 -1.84 9.12
C THR A 155 -0.92 -0.81 8.16
N GLU A 156 -0.32 0.24 8.73
CA GLU A 156 0.38 1.29 8.00
C GLU A 156 1.42 0.69 7.05
N SER A 157 1.44 1.19 5.82
CA SER A 157 2.45 0.76 4.86
C SER A 157 2.51 1.70 3.67
N THR A 158 3.65 1.69 3.01
CA THR A 158 3.90 2.37 1.75
C THR A 158 4.21 1.35 0.68
N LEU A 159 3.46 1.40 -0.41
CA LEU A 159 3.74 0.66 -1.64
C LEU A 159 4.41 1.60 -2.63
N TRP A 160 5.70 1.41 -2.84
CA TRP A 160 6.51 2.13 -3.81
C TRP A 160 6.41 1.48 -5.19
N PHE A 161 6.18 2.32 -6.20
CA PHE A 161 6.13 1.94 -7.61
C PHE A 161 7.48 2.16 -8.29
N THR A 162 8.29 3.09 -7.79
CA THR A 162 9.61 3.46 -8.31
C THR A 162 10.63 3.58 -7.18
N ASP A 163 11.91 3.54 -7.51
CA ASP A 163 12.99 3.76 -6.55
C ASP A 163 13.10 5.26 -6.22
N LYS A 164 12.78 5.61 -4.97
CA LYS A 164 12.83 6.97 -4.43
C LYS A 164 13.55 7.00 -3.09
N PHE A 165 14.66 6.29 -2.97
CA PHE A 165 15.45 6.27 -1.74
C PHE A 165 16.81 6.91 -1.95
N ALA A 166 17.18 7.82 -1.04
CA ALA A 166 18.50 8.43 -0.99
C ALA A 166 19.54 7.45 -0.44
N SER A 167 19.12 6.57 0.47
CA SER A 167 19.98 5.56 1.08
C SER A 167 19.18 4.34 1.49
N CYS A 168 19.90 3.22 1.61
CA CYS A 168 19.38 1.95 2.10
C CYS A 168 20.49 1.28 2.91
N VAL A 169 20.27 1.13 4.21
CA VAL A 169 21.24 0.60 5.16
C VAL A 169 20.71 -0.69 5.76
N LYS A 170 21.43 -1.80 5.57
CA LYS A 170 21.15 -3.05 6.28
C LYS A 170 21.54 -2.89 7.75
N VAL A 171 20.64 -3.19 8.66
CA VAL A 171 20.84 -3.06 10.12
C VAL A 171 20.77 -4.37 10.89
N ARG A 172 20.28 -5.45 10.25
CA ARG A 172 20.28 -6.81 10.77
C ARG A 172 20.36 -7.79 9.61
#